data_AF-X1QX36-F1
#
_entry.id   AF-X1QX36-F1
#
_cell.length_a   1.000
_cell.length_b   1.000
_cell.length_c   1.000
_cell.angle_alpha   90.00
_cell.angle_beta   90.00
_cell.angle_gamma   90.00
#
_symmetry.space_group_name_H-M   'P 1'
#
loop_
_entity.id
_entity.type
_entity.pdbx_description
1 polymer ?
#
loop_
_entity_poly.entity_id
_entity_poly.type
_entity_poly.pdbx_seq_one_letter_code
_entity_poly.pdbx_strand_id
1 'polypeptide(L)' 'FNIPGIGLLLINAIHHRDVILVQGIVLIIIIFVLLVNLAVDLLYAVLDPRIRYR' A
#
# COMPACT_ATOMS: atom_id res chain seq x y z
N PHE A 1 17.36 19.55 -5.94
CA PHE A 1 17.13 18.70 -4.75
C PHE A 1 15.96 19.22 -3.90
N ASN A 2 14.77 19.42 -4.49
CA ASN A 2 13.60 19.92 -3.77
C ASN A 2 12.29 19.35 -4.33
N ILE A 3 12.26 18.06 -4.64
CA ILE A 3 11.01 17.39 -4.99
C ILE A 3 10.45 16.88 -3.67
N PRO A 4 9.39 17.49 -3.12
CA PRO A 4 8.77 17.00 -1.90
C PRO A 4 8.22 15.60 -2.17
N GLY A 5 8.85 14.59 -1.57
CA GLY A 5 8.38 13.21 -1.67
C GLY A 5 7.07 13.01 -0.92
N ILE A 6 6.40 11.88 -1.18
CA ILE A 6 5.15 11.50 -0.50
C ILE A 6 5.31 11.52 1.03
N GLY A 7 6.49 11.14 1.56
CA GLY A 7 6.77 11.17 2.99
C GLY A 7 6.77 12.58 3.60
N LEU A 8 7.31 13.57 2.90
CA LEU A 8 7.32 14.97 3.37
C LEU A 8 5.89 15.55 3.35
N LEU A 9 5.10 15.20 2.33
CA LEU A 9 3.68 15.58 2.24
C LEU A 9 2.87 14.97 3.39
N LEU A 10 3.13 13.70 3.75
CA LEU A 10 2.50 13.01 4.86
C LEU A 10 2.82 13.67 6.21
N ILE A 11 4.10 13.96 6.46
CA ILE A 11 4.55 14.61 7.69
C ILE A 11 3.92 16.00 7.80
N ASN A 12 3.91 16.77 6.71
CA ASN A 12 3.26 18.08 6.67
C ASN A 12 1.75 17.96 6.92
N ALA A 13 1.06 17.01 6.29
CA ALA A 13 -0.37 16.78 6.52
C ALA A 13 -0.69 16.41 7.97
N ILE A 14 0.13 15.56 8.60
CA ILE A 14 0.01 15.25 10.04
C ILE A 14 0.19 16.52 10.88
N HIS A 15 1.20 17.33 10.56
CA HIS A 15 1.51 18.53 11.34
C HIS A 15 0.40 19.59 11.23
N HIS A 16 -0.20 19.72 10.05
CA HIS A 16 -1.34 20.59 9.78
C HIS A 16 -2.70 19.96 10.20
N ARG A 17 -2.67 18.78 10.83
CA ARG A 17 -3.87 17.99 11.22
C ARG A 17 -4.84 17.77 10.06
N ASP A 18 -4.31 17.63 8.86
CA ASP A 18 -5.07 17.51 7.64
C ASP A 18 -5.46 16.04 7.41
N VAL A 19 -6.50 15.61 8.14
CA VAL A 19 -6.90 14.20 8.26
C VAL A 19 -7.26 13.59 6.90
N ILE A 20 -7.86 14.39 5.99
CA ILE A 20 -8.27 13.94 4.65
C ILE A 20 -7.04 13.59 3.80
N LEU A 21 -5.99 14.41 3.87
CA LEU A 21 -4.76 14.22 3.12
C LEU A 21 -3.99 12.99 3.60
N VAL A 22 -3.86 12.83 4.93
CA VAL A 22 -3.27 11.63 5.54
C VAL A 22 -4.06 10.38 5.14
N GLN A 23 -5.38 10.43 5.25
CA GLN A 23 -6.25 9.31 4.88
C GLN A 23 -6.10 8.93 3.42
N GLY A 24 -6.05 9.90 2.50
CA GLY A 24 -5.84 9.64 1.07
C GLY A 24 -4.51 8.93 0.80
N ILE A 25 -3.42 9.37 1.44
CA ILE A 25 -2.10 8.73 1.29
C ILE A 25 -2.11 7.31 1.87
N VAL A 26 -2.71 7.11 3.05
CA VAL A 26 -2.85 5.79 3.68
C VAL A 26 -3.67 4.84 2.79
N LEU A 27 -4.76 5.31 2.19
CA LEU A 27 -5.64 4.50 1.34
C LEU A 27 -4.89 4.01 0.09
N ILE A 28 -4.07 4.86 -0.53
CA ILE A 28 -3.20 4.46 -1.66
C ILE A 28 -2.20 3.38 -1.22
N ILE A 29 -1.55 3.55 -0.06
CA ILE A 29 -0.61 2.55 0.47
C ILE A 29 -1.32 1.22 0.71
N ILE A 30 -2.51 1.23 1.30
CA ILE A 30 -3.31 0.02 1.54
C ILE A 30 -3.64 -0.67 0.22
N ILE A 31 -4.13 0.05 -0.78
CA ILE A 31 -4.43 -0.52 -2.11
C ILE A 31 -3.18 -1.16 -2.71
N PHE A 32 -2.03 -0.48 -2.65
CA PHE A 32 -0.78 -1.02 -3.16
C PHE A 32 -0.38 -2.32 -2.45
N VAL A 33 -0.45 -2.33 -1.13
CA VAL A 33 -0.15 -3.53 -0.33
C VAL A 33 -1.13 -4.66 -0.66
N LEU A 34 -2.42 -4.38 -0.83
CA LEU A 34 -3.41 -5.38 -1.25
C LEU A 34 -3.10 -5.94 -2.64
N LEU A 35 -2.72 -5.10 -3.60
CA LEU A 35 -2.33 -5.54 -4.94
C LEU A 35 -1.09 -6.44 -4.90
N VAL A 36 -0.10 -6.09 -4.08
CA VAL A 36 1.09 -6.93 -3.89
C VAL A 36 0.73 -8.27 -3.24
N ASN A 37 -0.10 -8.26 -2.19
CA ASN A 37 -0.56 -9.50 -1.57
C ASN A 37 -1.33 -10.37 -2.56
N LEU A 38 -2.25 -9.79 -3.34
CA LEU A 38 -2.98 -10.52 -4.37
C LEU A 38 -2.05 -11.09 -5.45
N ALA A 39 -1.03 -10.32 -5.86
CA ALA A 39 -0.03 -10.79 -6.80
C ALA A 39 0.78 -11.96 -6.23
N VAL A 40 1.12 -11.91 -4.94
CA VAL A 40 1.80 -12.98 -4.22
C VAL A 40 0.90 -14.22 -4.12
N ASP A 41 -0.37 -14.07 -3.75
CA ASP A 41 -1.33 -15.17 -3.69
C ASP A 41 -1.54 -15.83 -5.06
N LEU A 42 -1.62 -15.03 -6.12
CA LEU A 42 -1.73 -15.53 -7.50
C LEU A 42 -0.44 -16.25 -7.93
N LEU A 43 0.72 -15.70 -7.58
CA LEU A 43 2.01 -16.31 -7.87
C LEU A 43 2.15 -17.63 -7.12
N TYR A 44 1.70 -17.71 -5.87
CA TYR A 44 1.61 -18.97 -5.12
C TYR A 44 0.61 -19.94 -5.73
N ALA A 45 -0.55 -19.49 -6.20
CA ALA A 45 -1.52 -20.35 -6.87
C ALA A 45 -0.98 -20.95 -8.18
N VAL A 46 -0.13 -20.22 -8.90
CA VAL A 46 0.51 -20.68 -10.14
C VAL A 46 1.73 -21.57 -9.87
N LEU A 47 2.57 -21.20 -8.90
CA LEU A 47 3.78 -21.96 -8.56
C LEU A 47 3.50 -23.21 -7.73
N ASP A 48 2.46 -23.19 -6.91
CA ASP A 48 2.17 -24.26 -5.96
C ASP A 48 0.79 -24.90 -6.23
N PRO A 49 0.71 -25.96 -7.07
CA PRO A 49 -0.52 -26.72 -7.29
C PRO A 49 -0.93 -27.58 -6.07
N ARG A 50 -0.28 -27.43 -4.90
CA ARG A 50 -0.55 -28.19 -3.68
C ARG A 50 -1.51 -27.53 -2.70
N ILE A 51 -2.13 -26.39 -3.02
CA ILE A 51 -3.28 -25.82 -2.26
C ILE A 51 -4.55 -26.69 -2.39
N ARG A 52 -4.40 -27.96 -2.80
CA ARG A 52 -5.39 -29.01 -2.60
C ARG A 52 -5.39 -29.38 -1.12
N TYR A 53 -6.04 -28.52 -0.33
CA TYR A 53 -6.51 -28.81 1.02
C TYR A 53 -7.17 -30.21 0.99
N ARG A 54 -6.70 -31.11 1.85
CA ARG A 54 -7.47 -32.30 2.19
C ARG A 54 -8.69 -31.91 3.00
#